data_AF-A0AAW1G704-F1
#
_entry.id   AF-A0AAW1G704-F1
#
_cell.length_a   1.000
_cell.length_b   1.000
_cell.length_c   1.000
_cell.angle_alpha   90.00
_cell.angle_beta   90.00
_cell.angle_gamma   90.00
#
_symmetry.space_group_name_H-M   'P 1'
#
loop_
_entity.id
_entity.type
_entity.pdbx_description
1 polymer ?
#
loop_
_entity_poly.entity_id
_entity_poly.type
_entity_poly.pdbx_seq_one_letter_code
_entity_poly.pdbx_strand_id
1 'polypeptide(L)'
;MNRHRDIKLHISIHKGLSTPPLKKCKKCCHPAKFHCPFCLPSSFEPTNYFRARHHLDKHLRKSIHLQGYTVHRCRLECRNHPHYHCVYCTETRMRKHDLNKHVLRCLQERDPQSSQLPVHTKGSASPAKDDIRSCAIVSP
;
A
#
# COMPACT_ATOMS: atom_id res chain seq x y z
N MET A 1 4.31 -16.11 -25.72
CA MET A 1 3.20 -16.71 -24.92
C MET A 1 2.76 -15.72 -23.86
N ASN A 2 1.73 -14.93 -24.15
CA ASN A 2 1.29 -13.82 -23.31
C ASN A 2 0.37 -14.33 -22.19
N ARG A 3 0.93 -14.64 -21.01
CA ARG A 3 0.15 -15.13 -19.85
C ARG A 3 -0.41 -13.94 -19.06
N HIS A 4 -1.38 -13.24 -19.62
CA HIS A 4 -2.26 -12.38 -18.84
C HIS A 4 -3.18 -13.29 -18.01
N ARG A 5 -2.67 -13.84 -16.91
CA ARG A 5 -3.52 -14.50 -15.92
C ARG A 5 -4.38 -13.40 -15.27
N ASP A 6 -5.69 -13.53 -15.39
CA ASP A 6 -6.66 -12.85 -14.54
C ASP A 6 -6.44 -13.30 -13.10
N ILE A 7 -5.59 -12.57 -12.39
CA ILE A 7 -5.35 -12.83 -10.98
C ILE A 7 -6.51 -12.23 -10.22
N LYS A 8 -7.33 -13.10 -9.60
CA LYS A 8 -8.31 -12.66 -8.62
C LYS A 8 -7.57 -11.97 -7.47
N LEU A 9 -7.83 -10.67 -7.30
CA LEU A 9 -7.20 -9.89 -6.24
C LEU A 9 -7.65 -10.39 -4.87
N HIS A 10 -6.70 -10.48 -3.95
CA HIS A 10 -6.95 -10.83 -2.56
C HIS A 10 -7.81 -9.73 -1.88
N ILE A 11 -8.63 -10.09 -0.89
CA ILE A 11 -9.52 -9.16 -0.18
C ILE A 11 -8.79 -7.98 0.45
N SER A 12 -7.49 -8.10 0.73
CA SER A 12 -6.66 -7.00 1.25
C SER A 12 -6.20 -6.00 0.18
N ILE A 13 -6.56 -6.18 -1.09
CA ILE A 13 -6.19 -5.31 -2.22
C ILE A 13 -7.46 -4.65 -2.75
N HIS A 14 -7.44 -3.32 -2.84
CA HIS A 14 -8.55 -2.52 -3.36
C HIS A 14 -8.06 -1.61 -4.48
N LYS A 15 -8.93 -1.34 -5.48
CA LYS A 15 -8.69 -0.30 -6.47
C LYS A 15 -8.97 1.08 -5.85
N GLY A 16 -8.14 2.06 -6.19
CA GLY A 16 -8.19 3.40 -5.63
C GLY A 16 -7.95 3.42 -4.12
N LEU A 17 -8.53 4.41 -3.44
CA LEU A 17 -8.45 4.59 -1.99
C LEU A 17 -9.60 3.90 -1.23
N SER A 18 -10.30 2.98 -1.90
CA SER A 18 -11.49 2.35 -1.33
C SER A 18 -11.14 1.32 -0.25
N THR A 19 -12.04 1.15 0.71
CA THR A 19 -11.87 0.22 1.83
C THR A 19 -13.18 -0.52 2.10
N PRO A 20 -13.13 -1.76 2.59
CA PRO A 20 -14.33 -2.55 2.81
C PRO A 20 -15.11 -2.00 4.01
N PRO A 21 -16.44 -1.83 3.88
CA PRO A 21 -17.26 -1.36 4.99
C PRO A 21 -17.32 -2.41 6.10
N LEU A 22 -17.35 -1.96 7.35
CA LEU A 22 -17.55 -2.83 8.51
C LEU A 22 -19.01 -3.30 8.55
N LYS A 23 -19.21 -4.62 8.49
CA LYS A 23 -20.53 -5.26 8.54
C LYS A 23 -20.70 -6.01 9.87
N LYS A 24 -21.90 -5.95 10.45
CA LYS A 24 -22.27 -6.76 11.63
C LYS A 24 -22.30 -8.25 11.24
N CYS A 25 -21.57 -9.11 11.95
CA CYS A 25 -21.75 -10.56 11.90
C CYS A 25 -22.94 -10.95 12.78
N LYS A 26 -23.96 -11.53 12.16
CA LYS A 26 -25.07 -12.23 12.83
C LYS A 26 -24.99 -13.75 12.69
N LYS A 27 -24.03 -14.25 11.89
CA LYS A 27 -23.86 -15.69 11.60
C LYS A 27 -23.06 -16.41 12.68
N CYS A 28 -21.99 -15.76 13.12
CA CYS A 28 -20.90 -16.32 13.90
C CYS A 28 -20.79 -15.72 15.32
N CYS A 29 -21.55 -14.66 15.61
CA CYS A 29 -21.45 -13.90 16.84
C CYS A 29 -22.85 -13.70 17.43
N HIS A 30 -23.02 -14.15 18.68
CA HIS A 30 -24.22 -13.91 19.48
C HIS A 30 -23.76 -13.36 20.85
N PRO A 31 -23.98 -12.07 21.16
CA PRO A 31 -24.65 -11.05 20.34
C PRO A 31 -23.85 -10.65 19.08
N ALA A 32 -24.50 -9.96 18.14
CA ALA A 32 -23.88 -9.56 16.88
C ALA A 32 -22.68 -8.60 17.09
N LYS A 33 -21.53 -8.94 16.49
CA LYS A 33 -20.26 -8.19 16.59
C LYS A 33 -19.69 -7.86 15.20
N PHE A 34 -18.62 -7.09 15.13
CA PHE A 34 -17.92 -6.70 13.90
C PHE A 34 -16.57 -7.41 13.78
N HIS A 35 -16.30 -7.95 12.60
CA HIS A 35 -15.01 -8.56 12.25
C HIS A 35 -14.15 -7.56 11.48
N CYS A 36 -12.82 -7.68 11.64
CA CYS A 36 -11.90 -7.05 10.71
C CYS A 36 -11.81 -7.92 9.44
N PRO A 37 -11.98 -7.35 8.23
CA PRO A 37 -11.89 -8.10 6.98
C PRO A 37 -10.46 -8.56 6.62
N PHE A 38 -9.44 -8.09 7.34
CA PHE A 38 -8.03 -8.37 7.07
C PHE A 38 -7.35 -9.21 8.16
N CYS A 39 -8.08 -9.59 9.21
CA CYS A 39 -7.52 -10.31 10.34
C CYS A 39 -8.39 -11.53 10.66
N LEU A 40 -7.73 -12.62 11.05
CA LEU A 40 -8.44 -13.72 11.69
C LEU A 40 -8.98 -13.29 13.05
N PRO A 41 -10.06 -13.92 13.53
CA PRO A 41 -10.54 -13.76 14.90
C PRO A 41 -9.44 -13.96 15.95
N SER A 42 -8.48 -14.86 15.72
CA SER A 42 -7.32 -15.09 16.59
C SER A 42 -6.33 -13.91 16.64
N SER A 43 -6.26 -13.11 15.58
CA SER A 43 -5.42 -11.90 15.53
C SER A 43 -6.15 -10.64 16.02
N PHE A 44 -7.47 -10.62 15.87
CA PHE A 44 -8.32 -9.54 16.33
C PHE A 44 -9.74 -10.07 16.53
N GLU A 45 -10.13 -10.21 17.79
CA GLU A 45 -11.42 -10.77 18.14
C GLU A 45 -12.58 -9.88 17.65
N PRO A 46 -13.71 -10.48 17.25
CA PRO A 46 -14.89 -9.73 16.89
C PRO A 46 -15.34 -8.83 18.03
N THR A 47 -15.67 -7.58 17.73
CA THR A 47 -15.88 -6.57 18.77
C THR A 47 -16.96 -5.55 18.39
N ASN A 48 -17.16 -4.53 19.21
CA ASN A 48 -18.09 -3.44 18.91
C ASN A 48 -17.60 -2.56 17.75
N TYR A 49 -18.50 -1.74 17.21
CA TYR A 49 -18.20 -0.90 16.03
C TYR A 49 -17.00 0.02 16.23
N PHE A 50 -16.94 0.75 17.34
CA PHE A 50 -15.88 1.72 17.62
C PHE A 50 -14.49 1.08 17.65
N ARG A 51 -14.35 -0.06 18.34
CA ARG A 51 -13.08 -0.80 18.41
C ARG A 51 -12.70 -1.38 17.05
N ALA A 52 -13.66 -1.94 16.31
CA ALA A 52 -13.42 -2.47 14.97
C ALA A 52 -13.02 -1.37 13.98
N ARG A 53 -13.66 -0.19 14.06
CA ARG A 53 -13.34 0.96 13.21
C ARG A 53 -11.95 1.50 13.50
N HIS A 54 -11.63 1.74 14.77
CA HIS A 54 -10.30 2.17 15.18
C HIS A 54 -9.21 1.18 14.75
N HIS A 55 -9.49 -0.13 14.80
CA HIS A 55 -8.60 -1.16 14.28
C HIS A 55 -8.43 -1.04 12.75
N LEU A 56 -9.53 -0.89 12.01
CA LEU A 56 -9.48 -0.74 10.56
C LEU A 56 -8.68 0.52 10.16
N ASP A 57 -8.83 1.64 10.87
CA ASP A 57 -8.07 2.87 10.63
C ASP A 57 -6.54 2.64 10.78
N LYS A 58 -6.12 1.70 11.63
CA LYS A 58 -4.70 1.27 11.69
C LYS A 58 -4.27 0.55 10.42
N HIS A 59 -5.14 -0.24 9.78
CA HIS A 59 -4.86 -0.82 8.47
C HIS A 59 -4.81 0.24 7.37
N LEU A 60 -5.64 1.29 7.47
CA LEU A 60 -5.65 2.40 6.49
C LEU A 60 -4.34 3.20 6.56
N ARG A 61 -3.96 3.64 7.76
CA ARG A 61 -2.68 4.36 7.98
C ARG A 61 -1.46 3.54 7.58
N LYS A 62 -1.53 2.21 7.72
CA LYS A 62 -0.43 1.30 7.37
C LYS A 62 -0.55 0.71 5.97
N SER A 63 -1.53 1.12 5.17
CA SER A 63 -1.65 0.66 3.79
C SER A 63 -0.49 1.14 2.91
N ILE A 64 -0.36 0.53 1.73
CA ILE A 64 0.57 0.95 0.69
C ILE A 64 -0.26 1.28 -0.55
N HIS A 65 -0.02 2.46 -1.11
CA HIS A 65 -0.62 2.88 -2.36
C HIS A 65 0.39 2.61 -3.48
N LEU A 66 0.03 1.77 -4.45
CA LEU A 66 0.90 1.38 -5.56
C LEU A 66 0.06 1.15 -6.81
N GLN A 67 0.42 1.81 -7.91
CA GLN A 67 -0.17 1.59 -9.24
C GLN A 67 -1.71 1.65 -9.27
N GLY A 68 -2.30 2.60 -8.53
CA GLY A 68 -3.76 2.75 -8.43
C GLY A 68 -4.45 1.75 -7.50
N TYR A 69 -3.69 0.96 -6.74
CA TYR A 69 -4.21 0.03 -5.73
C TYR A 69 -3.82 0.46 -4.32
N THR A 70 -4.71 0.17 -3.37
CA THR A 70 -4.42 0.20 -1.94
C THR A 70 -4.25 -1.23 -1.44
N VAL A 71 -3.08 -1.53 -0.88
CA VAL A 71 -2.75 -2.84 -0.30
C VAL A 71 -2.69 -2.71 1.21
N HIS A 72 -3.61 -3.38 1.90
CA HIS A 72 -3.65 -3.47 3.34
C HIS A 72 -2.79 -4.62 3.85
N ARG A 73 -2.26 -4.45 5.07
CA ARG A 73 -1.56 -5.53 5.77
C ARG A 73 -2.56 -6.63 6.12
N CYS A 74 -2.29 -7.84 5.64
CA CYS A 74 -3.08 -9.03 5.85
C CYS A 74 -2.60 -9.81 7.09
N ARG A 75 -3.55 -10.34 7.86
CA ARG A 75 -3.36 -11.32 8.95
C ARG A 75 -4.42 -12.44 8.83
N LEU A 76 -4.75 -12.81 7.59
CA LEU A 76 -5.57 -13.97 7.27
C LEU A 76 -4.69 -15.22 7.13
N GLU A 77 -5.32 -16.37 6.88
CA GLU A 77 -4.66 -17.70 6.83
C GLU A 77 -3.70 -17.87 5.65
N CYS A 78 -3.64 -16.93 4.71
CA CYS A 78 -2.70 -16.98 3.59
C CYS A 78 -1.22 -16.90 4.01
N ARG A 79 -0.90 -16.51 5.26
CA ARG A 79 0.44 -16.65 5.85
C ARG A 79 0.42 -16.49 7.37
N ASN A 80 1.28 -17.22 8.07
CA ASN A 80 1.41 -17.17 9.54
C ASN A 80 1.85 -15.81 10.11
N HIS A 81 2.50 -14.97 9.30
CA HIS A 81 2.96 -13.65 9.73
C HIS A 81 2.26 -12.52 8.98
N PRO A 82 2.04 -11.36 9.62
CA PRO A 82 1.42 -10.22 8.96
C PRO A 82 2.19 -9.74 7.72
N HIS A 83 1.52 -9.66 6.58
CA HIS A 83 2.15 -9.49 5.28
C HIS A 83 1.32 -8.60 4.33
N TYR A 84 1.86 -8.34 3.15
CA TYR A 84 1.19 -7.66 2.05
C TYR A 84 1.26 -8.55 0.81
N HIS A 85 0.22 -8.46 -0.03
CA HIS A 85 0.14 -9.21 -1.28
C HIS A 85 0.62 -8.36 -2.45
N CYS A 86 1.30 -8.98 -3.41
CA CYS A 86 1.55 -8.36 -4.70
C CYS A 86 0.23 -8.24 -5.47
N VAL A 87 0.05 -7.13 -6.19
CA VAL A 87 -1.11 -6.94 -7.08
C VAL A 87 -0.95 -7.68 -8.41
N TYR A 88 0.27 -8.14 -8.71
CA TYR A 88 0.63 -8.73 -10.00
C TYR A 88 1.00 -10.22 -9.93
N CYS A 89 1.07 -10.82 -8.74
CA CYS A 89 1.32 -12.26 -8.59
C CYS A 89 0.81 -12.74 -7.23
N THR A 90 1.00 -14.03 -6.94
CA THR A 90 0.57 -14.64 -5.67
C THR A 90 1.54 -14.43 -4.51
N GLU A 91 2.68 -13.78 -4.75
CA GLU A 91 3.72 -13.56 -3.74
C GLU A 91 3.25 -12.62 -2.62
N THR A 92 3.81 -12.87 -1.43
CA THR A 92 3.58 -12.05 -0.24
C THR A 92 4.89 -11.54 0.34
N ARG A 93 4.86 -10.33 0.89
CA ARG A 93 6.02 -9.68 1.53
C ARG A 93 5.65 -9.13 2.90
N MET A 94 6.52 -9.32 3.88
CA MET A 94 6.23 -8.94 5.28
C MET A 94 6.39 -7.43 5.52
N ARG A 95 7.33 -6.80 4.82
CA ARG A 95 7.67 -5.38 4.96
C ARG A 95 7.22 -4.60 3.74
N LYS A 96 6.89 -3.32 3.93
CA LYS A 96 6.44 -2.42 2.85
C LYS A 96 7.51 -2.24 1.77
N HIS A 97 8.75 -2.02 2.20
CA HIS A 97 9.90 -1.85 1.32
C HIS A 97 10.10 -3.03 0.38
N ASP A 98 10.03 -4.24 0.93
CA ASP A 98 10.21 -5.48 0.15
C ASP A 98 9.07 -5.68 -0.85
N LEU A 99 7.84 -5.31 -0.48
CA LEU A 99 6.72 -5.31 -1.42
C LEU A 99 6.94 -4.32 -2.57
N ASN A 100 7.33 -3.07 -2.27
CA ASN A 100 7.55 -2.06 -3.29
C ASN A 100 8.63 -2.50 -4.30
N LYS A 101 9.77 -2.99 -3.81
CA LYS A 101 10.83 -3.56 -4.66
C LYS A 101 10.32 -4.71 -5.51
N HIS A 102 9.54 -5.61 -4.91
CA HIS A 102 8.98 -6.75 -5.62
C HIS A 102 8.00 -6.32 -6.71
N VAL A 103 7.09 -5.38 -6.43
CA VAL A 103 6.08 -4.90 -7.39
C VAL A 103 6.73 -4.29 -8.63
N LEU A 104 7.78 -3.47 -8.44
CA LEU A 104 8.52 -2.87 -9.56
C LEU A 104 9.10 -3.94 -10.50
N ARG A 105 9.78 -4.94 -9.92
CA ARG A 105 10.33 -6.05 -10.71
C ARG A 105 9.23 -6.91 -11.33
N CYS A 106 8.17 -7.19 -10.58
CA CYS A 106 7.07 -8.03 -11.04
C CYS A 106 6.31 -7.37 -12.20
N LEU A 107 6.23 -6.04 -12.23
CA LEU A 107 5.67 -5.30 -13.37
C LEU A 107 6.57 -5.46 -14.61
N GLN A 108 7.88 -5.27 -14.48
CA GLN A 108 8.85 -5.43 -15.58
C GLN A 108 8.84 -6.86 -16.16
N GLU A 109 8.72 -7.87 -15.30
CA GLU A 109 8.64 -9.27 -15.73
C GLU A 109 7.31 -9.59 -16.46
N ARG A 110 6.24 -8.83 -16.18
CA ARG A 110 4.94 -9.01 -16.84
C ARG A 110 4.81 -8.20 -18.13
N ASP A 111 5.50 -7.07 -18.22
CA ASP A 111 5.57 -6.24 -19.42
C ASP A 111 7.03 -5.92 -19.77
N PRO A 112 7.70 -6.79 -20.54
CA PRO A 112 9.07 -6.57 -21.00
C PRO A 112 9.26 -5.29 -21.84
N GLN A 113 8.18 -4.66 -22.31
CA GLN A 113 8.20 -3.46 -23.15
C GLN A 113 8.11 -2.15 -22.34
N SER A 114 7.81 -2.19 -21.03
CA SER A 114 7.74 -1.00 -20.16
C SER A 114 9.12 -0.38 -19.84
N SER A 115 10.20 -0.82 -20.50
CA SER A 115 11.60 -0.51 -20.20
C SER A 115 12.09 0.88 -20.65
N GLN A 116 11.21 1.84 -20.95
CA GLN A 116 11.62 3.19 -21.32
C GLN A 116 10.89 4.25 -20.49
N LEU A 117 11.42 4.51 -19.31
CA LEU A 117 11.29 5.82 -18.67
C LEU A 117 12.71 6.36 -18.41
N PRO A 118 13.02 7.61 -18.78
CA PRO A 118 14.35 8.16 -18.64
C PRO A 118 14.67 8.38 -17.16
N VAL A 119 15.64 7.62 -16.65
CA VAL A 119 16.36 7.95 -15.43
C VAL A 119 17.16 9.22 -15.74
N HIS A 120 16.61 10.38 -15.38
CA HIS A 120 17.39 11.60 -15.29
C HIS A 120 18.36 11.46 -14.11
N THR A 121 19.55 10.94 -14.39
CA THR A 121 20.74 11.17 -13.58
C THR A 121 21.14 12.63 -13.71
N LYS A 122 20.98 13.41 -12.64
CA LYS A 122 21.85 14.55 -12.37
C LYS A 122 22.17 14.60 -10.88
N GLY A 123 23.18 13.83 -10.50
CA GLY A 123 24.10 14.25 -9.46
C GLY A 123 25.21 15.06 -10.11
N SER A 124 25.47 16.25 -9.57
CA SER A 124 26.74 16.98 -9.50
C SER A 124 26.39 18.34 -8.87
N ALA A 125 26.61 18.48 -7.56
CA ALA A 125 27.82 19.08 -6.99
C ALA A 125 27.82 20.61 -7.15
N SER A 126 27.62 21.30 -6.02
CA SER A 126 27.83 22.74 -5.87
C SER A 126 29.28 23.14 -6.19
N PRO A 127 29.51 24.43 -6.44
CA PRO A 127 30.40 25.16 -5.53
C PRO A 127 29.83 26.50 -5.06
N ALA A 128 30.20 26.87 -3.84
CA ALA A 128 30.15 28.23 -3.28
C ALA A 128 31.22 29.12 -3.98
N LYS A 129 31.26 30.46 -3.96
CA LYS A 129 31.03 31.49 -2.93
C LYS A 129 30.92 32.89 -3.59
N ASP A 130 30.76 33.91 -2.74
CA ASP A 130 31.27 35.30 -2.82
C ASP A 130 30.26 36.46 -3.05
N ASP A 131 29.80 37.00 -1.91
CA ASP A 131 29.82 38.39 -1.42
C ASP A 131 29.74 39.65 -2.34
N ILE A 132 28.98 40.63 -1.79
CA ILE A 132 29.11 42.11 -1.88
C ILE A 132 28.57 42.82 -3.14
N ARG A 133 27.48 43.60 -3.00
CA ARG A 133 27.50 45.05 -2.65
C ARG A 133 26.13 45.72 -2.85
N SER A 134 25.80 46.56 -1.87
CA SER A 134 24.69 47.53 -1.84
C SER A 134 24.77 48.59 -2.94
N CYS A 135 23.63 49.07 -3.45
CA CYS A 135 23.33 50.49 -3.66
C CYS A 135 21.83 50.73 -3.90
N ALA A 136 21.29 51.72 -3.19
CA ALA A 136 19.99 52.34 -3.40
C ALA A 136 19.96 53.15 -4.70
N ILE A 137 18.76 53.49 -5.20
CA ILE A 137 18.36 54.83 -5.68
C ILE A 137 16.84 54.86 -5.88
N VAL A 138 16.31 56.05 -5.66
CA VAL A 138 14.93 56.51 -5.44
C VAL A 138 14.25 56.96 -6.76
N SER A 139 12.91 56.95 -6.76
CA SER A 139 11.98 57.83 -7.54
C SER A 139 11.71 57.53 -9.03
N PRO A 140 10.65 58.11 -9.64
CA PRO A 140 9.77 59.23 -9.21
C PRO A 140 8.49 58.85 -8.47
#